data_AF-A0A2A2AF08-F1
#
_entry.id   AF-A0A2A2AF08-F1
#
_cell.length_a   1.000
_cell.length_b   1.000
_cell.length_c   1.000
_cell.angle_alpha   90.00
_cell.angle_beta   90.00
_cell.angle_gamma   90.00
#
_symmetry.space_group_name_H-M   'P 1'
#
loop_
_entity.id
_entity.type
_entity.pdbx_description
1 polymer ?
#
loop_
_entity_poly.entity_id
_entity_poly.type
_entity_poly.pdbx_seq_one_letter_code
_entity_poly.pdbx_strand_id
1 'polypeptide(L)' 'MGTSSNYALRLPRSLKAGAEQVAREDGSTLNQFIVSAEAEKLAALKTADYFMQRAERGDMAAALATLGRVGGQRP' A
#
# COMPACT_ATOMS: atom_id res chain seq x y z
N MET A 1 -7.74 1.20 24.31
CA MET A 1 -7.86 -0.16 23.72
C MET A 1 -8.79 -0.05 22.52
N GLY A 2 -8.33 -0.43 21.33
CA GLY A 2 -9.18 -0.41 20.13
C GLY A 2 -10.31 -1.42 20.28
N THR A 3 -11.54 -1.01 19.98
CA THR A 3 -12.70 -1.89 19.98
C THR A 3 -12.63 -2.82 18.77
N SER A 4 -12.41 -4.10 19.00
CA SER A 4 -12.51 -5.14 17.97
C SER A 4 -13.98 -5.30 17.56
N SER A 5 -14.36 -4.74 16.41
CA SER A 5 -15.64 -5.03 15.77
C SER A 5 -15.51 -6.29 14.92
N ASN A 6 -16.34 -7.31 15.17
CA ASN A 6 -16.36 -8.51 14.35
C ASN A 6 -17.24 -8.25 13.11
N TYR A 7 -16.69 -8.45 11.90
CA TYR A 7 -17.41 -8.20 10.64
C TYR A 7 -17.47 -9.48 9.80
N ALA A 8 -18.69 -9.96 9.53
CA ALA A 8 -18.90 -11.17 8.74
C ALA A 8 -18.79 -10.85 7.24
N LEU A 9 -17.64 -11.17 6.65
CA LEU A 9 -17.37 -10.95 5.22
C LEU A 9 -17.84 -12.16 4.39
N ARG A 10 -18.57 -11.91 3.30
CA ARG A 10 -18.90 -12.93 2.29
C ARG A 10 -17.94 -12.84 1.11
N LEU A 11 -17.08 -13.84 0.97
CA LEU A 11 -16.11 -13.94 -0.12
C LEU A 11 -16.60 -14.93 -1.20
N PRO A 12 -16.37 -14.65 -2.49
CA PRO A 12 -16.48 -15.64 -3.54
C PRO A 12 -15.61 -16.87 -3.23
N ARG A 13 -16.08 -18.07 -3.60
CA ARG A 13 -15.43 -19.35 -3.22
C ARG A 13 -13.97 -19.43 -3.67
N SER A 14 -13.66 -18.99 -4.89
CA SER A 14 -12.29 -18.98 -5.42
C SER A 14 -11.37 -18.04 -4.64
N LEU A 15 -11.86 -16.84 -4.31
CA LEU A 15 -11.10 -15.85 -3.54
C LEU A 15 -10.82 -16.34 -2.13
N LYS A 16 -11.84 -16.93 -1.48
CA LYS A 16 -11.67 -17.54 -0.16
C LYS A 16 -10.59 -18.63 -0.20
N ALA A 17 -10.65 -19.54 -1.18
CA ALA A 17 -9.68 -20.62 -1.30
C ALA A 17 -8.24 -20.11 -1.50
N GLY A 18 -8.06 -19.08 -2.34
CA GLY A 18 -6.75 -18.45 -2.54
C GLY A 18 -6.22 -17.79 -1.27
N ALA A 19 -7.07 -17.03 -0.56
CA ALA A 19 -6.69 -16.39 0.70
C ALA A 19 -6.35 -17.41 1.80
N GLU A 20 -7.10 -18.51 1.89
CA GLU A 20 -6.80 -19.60 2.82
C GLU A 20 -5.48 -20.29 2.51
N GLN A 21 -5.15 -20.48 1.24
CA GLN A 21 -3.87 -21.05 0.82
C GLN A 21 -2.70 -20.15 1.24
N VAL A 22 -2.76 -18.85 0.91
CA VAL A 22 -1.70 -17.89 1.26
C VAL A 22 -1.56 -17.78 2.78
N ALA A 23 -2.67 -17.63 3.51
CA ALA A 23 -2.63 -17.56 4.97
C ALA A 23 -1.94 -18.78 5.59
N ARG A 24 -2.22 -19.99 5.06
CA ARG A 24 -1.58 -21.23 5.50
C ARG A 24 -0.09 -21.27 5.18
N GLU A 25 0.31 -20.82 3.99
CA GLU A 25 1.73 -20.74 3.58
C GLU A 25 2.52 -19.78 4.49
N ASP A 26 1.89 -18.68 4.89
CA ASP A 26 2.46 -17.69 5.81
C ASP A 26 2.32 -18.06 7.31
N GLY A 27 1.71 -19.22 7.63
CA GLY A 27 1.50 -19.65 9.02
C GLY A 27 0.54 -18.76 9.82
N SER A 28 -0.34 -18.03 9.14
CA SER A 28 -1.32 -17.10 9.73
C SER A 28 -2.74 -17.63 9.63
N THR A 29 -3.67 -17.02 10.39
CA THR A 29 -5.10 -17.29 10.21
C THR A 29 -5.66 -16.45 9.05
N LEU A 30 -6.73 -16.94 8.40
CA LEU A 30 -7.40 -16.19 7.32
C LEU A 30 -7.79 -14.77 7.75
N ASN A 31 -8.25 -14.57 9.00
CA ASN A 31 -8.63 -13.25 9.47
C ASN A 31 -7.41 -12.32 9.61
N GLN A 32 -6.29 -12.82 10.12
CA GLN A 32 -5.05 -12.03 10.20
C GLN A 32 -4.54 -11.66 8.81
N PHE A 33 -4.58 -12.60 7.87
CA PHE A 33 -4.25 -12.34 6.48
C PHE A 33 -5.14 -11.23 5.87
N ILE A 34 -6.46 -11.31 6.05
CA ILE A 34 -7.40 -10.30 5.55
C ILE A 34 -7.12 -8.92 6.16
N VAL A 35 -6.90 -8.85 7.48
CA VAL A 35 -6.60 -7.58 8.17
C VAL A 35 -5.31 -6.97 7.65
N SER A 36 -4.24 -7.76 7.47
CA SER A 36 -2.98 -7.28 6.89
C SER A 36 -3.17 -6.80 5.45
N ALA A 37 -3.86 -7.58 4.62
CA ALA A 37 -4.13 -7.22 3.22
C ALA A 37 -4.96 -5.92 3.11
N GLU A 38 -5.94 -5.71 4.01
CA GLU A 38 -6.71 -4.46 4.06
C GLU A 38 -5.83 -3.27 4.46
N ALA A 39 -4.98 -3.45 5.48
CA ALA A 39 -4.03 -2.42 5.90
C ALA A 39 -3.05 -2.05 4.76
N GLU A 40 -2.53 -3.05 4.04
CA GLU A 40 -1.67 -2.84 2.87
C GLU A 40 -2.40 -2.12 1.73
N LYS A 41 -3.65 -2.52 1.42
CA LYS A 41 -4.44 -1.85 0.39
C LYS A 41 -4.70 -0.38 0.74
N LEU A 42 -5.04 -0.10 2.00
CA LEU A 42 -5.22 1.26 2.50
C LEU A 42 -3.92 2.08 2.43
N ALA A 43 -2.79 1.48 2.82
CA ALA A 43 -1.49 2.12 2.71
C ALA A 43 -1.18 2.48 1.25
N ALA A 44 -1.35 1.52 0.32
CA ALA A 44 -1.10 1.74 -1.10
C ALA A 44 -1.95 2.89 -1.68
N LEU A 45 -3.26 2.91 -1.37
CA LEU A 45 -4.16 3.99 -1.81
C LEU A 45 -3.74 5.35 -1.26
N LYS A 46 -3.48 5.43 0.06
CA LYS A 46 -3.04 6.68 0.70
C LYS A 46 -1.70 7.17 0.17
N THR A 47 -0.77 6.25 -0.11
CA THR A 47 0.53 6.59 -0.70
C THR A 47 0.36 7.12 -2.12
N ALA A 48 -0.52 6.54 -2.93
CA ALA A 48 -0.84 7.06 -4.25
C ALA A 48 -1.40 8.50 -4.17
N ASP A 49 -2.37 8.73 -3.27
CA ASP A 49 -2.93 10.07 -3.03
C ASP A 49 -1.87 11.07 -2.57
N TYR A 50 -0.98 10.65 -1.67
CA TYR A 50 0.13 11.47 -1.22
C TYR A 50 1.06 11.88 -2.38
N PHE A 51 1.43 10.95 -3.25
CA PHE A 51 2.30 11.26 -4.39
C PHE A 51 1.64 12.23 -5.36
N MET A 52 0.34 12.10 -5.62
CA MET A 52 -0.40 13.06 -6.46
C MET A 52 -0.36 14.46 -5.85
N GLN A 53 -0.72 14.62 -4.57
CA GLN A 53 -0.69 15.90 -3.87
C GLN A 53 0.72 16.49 -3.78
N ARG A 54 1.74 15.63 -3.64
CA ARG A 54 3.13 16.06 -3.58
C ARG A 54 3.65 16.53 -4.95
N ALA A 55 3.19 15.90 -6.03
CA ALA A 55 3.53 16.27 -7.40
C ALA A 55 2.98 17.64 -7.79
N GLU A 56 1.78 18.01 -7.32
CA GLU A 56 1.20 19.36 -7.52
C GLU A 56 2.07 20.48 -6.96
N ARG A 57 2.85 20.19 -5.90
CA ARG A 57 3.78 21.13 -5.28
C ARG A 57 5.20 21.03 -5.86
N GLY A 58 5.41 20.17 -6.85
CA GLY A 58 6.71 19.92 -7.46
C GLY A 58 6.97 20.84 -8.65
N ASP A 59 8.23 21.22 -8.82
CA ASP A 59 8.72 21.83 -10.06
C ASP A 59 9.49 20.78 -10.86
N MET A 60 8.84 20.27 -11.92
CA MET A 60 9.43 19.25 -12.79
C MET A 60 10.65 19.77 -13.55
N ALA A 61 10.69 21.05 -13.91
CA ALA A 61 11.83 21.63 -14.62
C ALA A 61 13.04 21.73 -13.70
N ALA A 62 12.85 22.20 -12.46
CA ALA A 62 13.91 22.23 -11.44
C ALA A 62 14.42 20.82 -11.10
N ALA A 63 13.51 19.83 -11.02
CA ALA A 63 13.88 18.44 -10.79
C ALA A 63 14.77 17.89 -11.91
N LEU A 64 14.37 18.08 -13.18
CA LEU A 64 15.15 17.62 -14.33
C LEU A 64 16.49 18.35 -14.45
N ALA A 65 16.53 19.67 -14.19
CA ALA A 65 17.77 20.43 -14.15
C ALA A 65 18.74 19.90 -13.10
N THR A 66 18.23 19.45 -11.95
CA THR A 66 19.03 18.81 -10.90
C THR A 66 19.57 17.45 -11.34
N LEU A 67 18.72 16.59 -11.95
CA LEU A 67 19.12 15.26 -12.42
C LEU A 67 20.13 15.30 -13.58
N GLY A 68 20.09 16.35 -14.41
CA GLY A 68 21.01 16.53 -15.53
C GLY A 68 22.40 17.06 -15.15
N ARG A 69 22.67 17.34 -13.86
CA ARG A 69 23.97 17.84 -13.41
C ARG A 69 25.03 16.74 -13.40
N VAL A 70 26.15 17.00 -14.07
CA VAL A 70 27.35 16.15 -13.98
C VAL A 70 28.11 16.52 -12.72
N GLY A 71 28.21 15.59 -11.76
CA GLY A 71 29.18 15.66 -10.66
C GLY A 71 28.82 16.54 -9.45
N GLY A 72 27.67 16.33 -8.80
CA GLY A 72 27.44 16.75 -7.41
C GLY A 72 27.48 18.25 -7.10
N GLN A 73 27.46 19.11 -8.12
CA GLN A 73 27.41 20.57 -7.96
C GLN A 73 26.16 20.96 -7.14
N ARG A 74 26.35 21.80 -6.09
CA ARG A 74 25.28 22.20 -5.16
C ARG A 74 24.18 22.99 -5.88
N PRO A 75 22.90 22.82 -5.53
CA PRO A 75 21.74 23.55 -6.10
C PRO A 75 22.02 25.02 -6.33
#